data_AF-A0A7W1T2Y0-F1
#
_entry.id   AF-A0A7W1T2Y0-F1
#
_cell.length_a   1.000
_cell.length_b   1.000
_cell.length_c   1.000
_cell.angle_alpha   90.00
_cell.angle_beta   90.00
_cell.angle_gamma   90.00
#
_symmetry.space_group_name_H-M   'P 1'
#
loop_
_entity.id
_entity.type
_entity.pdbx_description
1 polymer ?
#
loop_
_entity_poly.entity_id
_entity_poly.type
_entity_poly.pdbx_seq_one_letter_code
_entity_poly.pdbx_strand_id
1 'polypeptide(L)'
;MLRLVKAGVSPRRLAWSLAVALVLGVNPFLGLTTVSMLLLAWLFKLNHVATQIGIHVVAPLQWLLFLPFIHAGIVLFRTHPLPMSRSDILHLSHRHPLQLLHLLWQWEW
;
A
#
# COMPACT_ATOMS: atom_id res chain seq x y z
N MET A 1 -25.11 -4.86 6.61
CA MET A 1 -23.69 -5.00 6.21
C MET A 1 -23.01 -6.24 6.77
N LEU A 2 -23.02 -6.51 8.09
CA LEU A 2 -22.38 -7.70 8.69
C LEU A 2 -22.85 -9.06 8.12
N ARG A 3 -24.12 -9.15 7.69
CA ARG A 3 -24.66 -10.35 7.04
C ARG A 3 -24.03 -10.66 5.67
N LEU A 4 -23.61 -9.63 4.90
CA LEU A 4 -22.95 -9.84 3.60
C LEU A 4 -21.51 -10.31 3.76
N VAL A 5 -20.84 -9.89 4.84
CA VAL A 5 -19.48 -10.35 5.18
C VAL A 5 -19.48 -11.80 5.68
N LYS A 6 -20.58 -12.25 6.31
CA LYS A 6 -20.76 -13.62 6.82
C LYS A 6 -21.48 -14.57 5.84
N ALA A 7 -22.15 -14.05 4.81
CA ALA A 7 -22.91 -14.87 3.87
C ALA A 7 -21.97 -15.67 2.96
N GLY A 8 -21.91 -16.99 3.17
CA GLY A 8 -21.21 -17.94 2.29
C GLY A 8 -19.70 -18.04 2.47
N VAL A 9 -19.11 -17.37 3.47
CA VAL A 9 -17.65 -17.37 3.70
C VAL A 9 -17.34 -17.72 5.15
N SER A 10 -16.53 -18.76 5.36
CA SER A 10 -16.11 -19.15 6.70
C SER A 10 -15.28 -18.03 7.36
N PRO A 11 -15.40 -17.80 8.68
CA PRO A 11 -14.62 -16.78 9.40
C PRO A 11 -13.11 -16.90 9.17
N ARG A 12 -12.63 -18.13 8.97
CA ARG A 12 -11.24 -18.43 8.63
C ARG A 12 -10.80 -17.85 7.28
N ARG A 13 -11.65 -17.91 6.25
CA ARG A 13 -11.34 -17.31 4.93
C ARG A 13 -11.32 -15.78 5.01
N LEU A 14 -12.20 -15.19 5.80
CA LEU A 14 -12.21 -13.74 6.04
C LEU A 14 -10.92 -13.27 6.73
N ALA A 15 -10.50 -13.98 7.78
CA ALA A 15 -9.24 -13.70 8.47
C ALA A 15 -8.04 -13.82 7.52
N TRP A 16 -8.01 -14.85 6.66
CA TRP A 16 -6.97 -14.99 5.64
C TRP A 16 -6.97 -13.84 4.62
N SER A 17 -8.13 -13.40 4.14
CA SER A 17 -8.23 -12.23 3.25
C SER A 17 -7.62 -10.99 3.87
N LEU A 18 -7.91 -10.73 5.15
CA LEU A 18 -7.39 -9.56 5.86
C LEU A 18 -5.89 -9.67 6.16
N ALA A 19 -5.41 -10.86 6.56
CA ALA A 19 -4.00 -11.08 6.82
C ALA A 19 -3.15 -10.94 5.55
N VAL A 20 -3.61 -11.52 4.44
CA VAL A 20 -2.96 -11.37 3.11
C VAL A 20 -2.96 -9.91 2.69
N ALA A 21 -4.08 -9.19 2.88
CA ALA A 21 -4.16 -7.75 2.61
C ALA A 21 -3.14 -6.94 3.43
N LEU A 22 -3.01 -7.24 4.72
CA LEU A 22 -2.05 -6.58 5.61
C LEU A 22 -0.59 -6.85 5.23
N VAL A 23 -0.24 -8.10 4.96
CA VAL A 23 1.15 -8.49 4.66
C VAL A 23 1.58 -7.94 3.30
N LEU A 24 0.71 -7.99 2.30
CA LEU A 24 1.08 -7.68 0.92
C LEU A 24 0.65 -6.28 0.47
N GLY A 25 -0.25 -5.63 1.21
CA GLY A 25 -0.67 -4.25 0.95
C GLY A 25 0.28 -3.21 1.55
N VAL A 26 1.16 -3.61 2.47
CA VAL A 26 2.19 -2.71 3.03
C VAL A 26 3.46 -2.86 2.21
N ASN A 27 3.54 -2.11 1.11
CA ASN A 27 4.69 -2.10 0.22
C ASN A 27 4.91 -0.69 -0.36
N PRO A 28 6.16 -0.24 -0.58
CA PRO A 28 6.45 1.09 -1.13
C PRO A 28 6.00 1.30 -2.58
N PHE A 29 5.83 0.25 -3.39
CA PHE A 29 5.47 0.36 -4.79
C PHE A 29 4.01 0.79 -4.99
N LEU A 30 3.83 2.02 -5.48
CA LEU A 30 2.52 2.54 -5.85
C LEU A 30 1.91 1.72 -7.00
N GLY A 31 0.66 1.27 -6.83
CA GLY A 31 -0.06 0.48 -7.83
C GLY A 31 0.23 -1.02 -7.81
N LEU A 32 1.42 -1.46 -7.38
CA LEU A 32 1.75 -2.88 -7.24
C LEU A 32 0.88 -3.54 -6.17
N THR A 33 0.59 -2.84 -5.06
CA THR A 33 -0.30 -3.34 -4.01
C THR A 33 -1.70 -3.64 -4.55
N THR A 34 -2.27 -2.78 -5.38
CA THR A 34 -3.59 -3.01 -6.00
C THR A 34 -3.57 -4.22 -6.94
N VAL A 35 -2.56 -4.32 -7.82
CA VAL A 35 -2.44 -5.44 -8.77
C VAL A 35 -2.20 -6.75 -8.04
N SER A 36 -1.26 -6.79 -7.10
CA SER A 36 -0.97 -7.96 -6.27
C SER A 36 -2.22 -8.39 -5.51
N MET A 37 -2.97 -7.46 -4.92
CA MET A 37 -4.15 -7.81 -4.14
C MET A 37 -5.33 -8.29 -4.98
N LEU A 38 -5.50 -7.75 -6.20
CA LEU A 38 -6.43 -8.31 -7.19
C LEU A 38 -6.02 -9.74 -7.58
N LEU A 39 -4.74 -9.95 -7.87
CA LEU A 39 -4.21 -11.24 -8.30
C LEU A 39 -4.36 -12.29 -7.20
N LEU A 40 -4.11 -11.93 -5.95
CA LEU A 40 -4.27 -12.79 -4.78
C LEU A 40 -5.75 -13.07 -4.50
N ALA A 41 -6.63 -12.08 -4.62
CA ALA A 41 -8.06 -12.30 -4.46
C ALA A 41 -8.60 -13.28 -5.51
N TRP A 42 -8.10 -13.20 -6.74
CA TRP A 42 -8.41 -14.15 -7.80
C TRP A 42 -7.84 -15.54 -7.52
N LEU A 43 -6.53 -15.65 -7.22
CA LEU A 43 -5.84 -16.92 -7.00
C LEU A 43 -6.40 -17.71 -5.80
N PHE A 44 -6.73 -17.01 -4.71
CA PHE A 44 -7.26 -17.62 -3.49
C PHE A 44 -8.80 -17.64 -3.41
N LYS A 45 -9.49 -17.23 -4.49
CA LYS A 45 -10.97 -17.13 -4.56
C LYS A 45 -11.56 -16.40 -3.35
N LEU A 46 -10.93 -15.28 -2.98
CA LEU A 46 -11.30 -14.50 -1.81
C LEU A 46 -12.54 -13.65 -2.09
N ASN A 47 -13.27 -13.33 -1.02
CA ASN A 47 -14.43 -12.46 -1.11
C ASN A 47 -13.98 -11.04 -1.50
N HIS A 48 -14.43 -10.56 -2.66
CA HIS A 48 -14.02 -9.26 -3.19
C HIS A 48 -14.35 -8.09 -2.25
N VAL A 49 -15.48 -8.13 -1.56
CA VAL A 49 -15.86 -7.09 -0.58
C VAL A 49 -14.89 -7.08 0.59
N ALA A 50 -14.54 -8.26 1.12
CA ALA A 50 -13.56 -8.37 2.20
C ALA A 50 -12.16 -7.91 1.76
N THR A 51 -11.75 -8.26 0.54
CA THR A 51 -10.47 -7.81 -0.04
C THR A 51 -10.44 -6.29 -0.17
N GLN A 52 -11.50 -5.67 -0.68
CA GLN A 52 -11.57 -4.21 -0.82
C GLN A 52 -11.52 -3.50 0.54
N ILE A 53 -12.22 -4.04 1.55
CA ILE A 53 -12.10 -3.55 2.94
C ILE A 53 -10.64 -3.65 3.41
N GLY A 54 -9.98 -4.79 3.17
CA GLY A 54 -8.57 -4.98 3.48
C GLY A 54 -7.68 -3.94 2.81
N ILE A 55 -7.89 -3.66 1.52
CA ILE A 55 -7.18 -2.62 0.77
C ILE A 55 -7.36 -1.25 1.44
N HIS A 56 -8.59 -0.88 1.78
CA HIS A 56 -8.86 0.41 2.42
C HIS A 56 -8.31 0.53 3.85
N VAL A 57 -8.24 -0.58 4.59
CA VAL A 57 -7.60 -0.61 5.94
C VAL A 57 -6.09 -0.44 5.84
N VAL A 58 -5.48 -1.01 4.80
CA VAL A 58 -4.02 -0.97 4.62
C VAL A 58 -3.56 0.30 3.92
N ALA A 59 -4.39 0.91 3.07
CA ALA A 59 -4.08 2.17 2.40
C ALA A 59 -3.52 3.27 3.32
N PRO A 60 -4.12 3.63 4.48
CA PRO A 60 -3.55 4.64 5.37
C PRO A 60 -2.18 4.21 5.93
N LEU A 61 -1.98 2.93 6.20
CA LEU A 61 -0.70 2.39 6.66
C LEU A 61 0.35 2.45 5.55
N GLN A 62 -0.03 2.16 4.30
CA GLN A 62 0.84 2.32 3.13
C GLN A 62 1.30 3.77 2.99
N TRP A 63 0.38 4.75 3.11
CA TRP A 63 0.74 6.18 3.08
C TRP A 63 1.67 6.58 4.23
N LEU A 64 1.40 6.10 5.44
CA LEU A 64 2.21 6.41 6.62
C LEU A 64 3.62 5.81 6.53
N LEU A 65 3.73 4.58 6.01
CA LEU A 65 4.99 3.83 5.92
C LEU A 65 5.78 4.08 4.64
N PHE A 66 5.21 4.78 3.67
CA PHE A 66 5.86 5.10 2.40
C PHE A 66 7.22 5.79 2.60
N LEU A 67 7.25 6.87 3.40
CA LEU A 67 8.48 7.62 3.66
C LEU A 67 9.51 6.82 4.49
N PRO A 68 9.11 6.07 5.56
CA PRO A 68 9.98 5.09 6.21
C PRO A 68 10.61 4.08 5.26
N PHE A 69 9.86 3.54 4.29
CA PHE A 69 10.41 2.58 3.33
C PHE A 69 11.46 3.19 2.41
N ILE A 70 11.26 4.42 1.93
CA ILE A 70 12.28 5.11 1.13
C ILE A 70 13.58 5.29 1.93
N HIS A 71 13.47 5.76 3.18
CA HIS A 71 14.65 5.89 4.04
C HIS A 71 15.33 4.54 4.31
N ALA A 72 14.55 3.48 4.54
CA ALA A 72 15.10 2.14 4.72
C ALA A 72 15.85 1.67 3.48
N GLY A 73 15.34 1.94 2.27
CA GLY A 73 16.01 1.66 1.01
C GLY A 73 17.35 2.39 0.87
N ILE A 74 17.38 3.69 1.16
CA ILE A 74 18.62 4.50 1.13
C ILE A 74 19.67 3.93 2.09
N VAL A 75 19.27 3.58 3.32
CA VAL A 75 20.18 3.01 4.32
C VAL A 75 20.67 1.61 3.93
N LEU A 76 19.78 0.76 3.45
CA LEU A 76 20.08 -0.64 3.13
C LEU A 76 20.93 -0.78 1.87
N PHE A 77 20.59 -0.03 0.82
CA PHE A 77 21.26 -0.10 -0.49
C PHE A 77 22.35 0.97 -0.68
N ARG A 78 22.55 1.85 0.31
CA ARG A 78 23.53 2.95 0.28
C ARG A 78 23.42 3.83 -0.97
N THR A 79 22.19 4.10 -1.39
CA THR A 79 21.92 4.96 -2.56
C THR A 79 22.00 6.44 -2.18
N HIS A 80 22.04 7.32 -3.19
CA HIS A 80 22.00 8.76 -2.95
C HIS A 80 20.67 9.15 -2.29
N PRO A 81 20.69 9.99 -1.24
CA PRO A 81 19.47 10.49 -0.63
C PRO A 81 18.61 11.20 -1.68
N LEU A 82 17.30 11.20 -1.48
CA LEU A 82 16.41 12.09 -2.22
C LEU A 82 16.96 13.52 -2.18
N PRO A 83 16.98 14.28 -3.29
CA PRO A 83 17.52 15.63 -3.36
C PRO A 83 16.58 16.67 -2.68
N MET A 84 15.93 16.31 -1.58
CA MET A 84 14.92 17.11 -0.88
C MET A 84 14.96 16.81 0.63
N SER A 85 14.80 17.84 1.45
CA SER A 85 14.69 17.67 2.90
C SER A 85 13.31 17.14 3.30
N ARG A 86 13.18 16.59 4.51
CA ARG A 86 11.89 16.11 5.05
C ARG A 86 10.82 17.22 5.08
N SER A 87 11.22 18.45 5.37
CA SER A 87 10.34 19.62 5.34
C SER A 87 9.84 19.93 3.94
N ASP A 88 10.69 19.77 2.92
CA ASP A 88 10.29 20.03 1.52
C ASP A 88 9.27 19.00 1.03
N ILE A 89 9.44 17.72 1.39
CA ILE A 89 8.51 16.64 1.06
C ILE A 89 7.13 16.88 1.69
N LEU A 90 7.09 17.27 2.98
CA LEU A 90 5.83 17.61 3.66
C LEU A 90 5.16 18.82 3.02
N HIS A 91 5.93 19.84 2.65
CA HIS A 91 5.41 21.05 2.02
C HIS A 91 4.84 20.78 0.61
N LEU A 92 5.53 19.97 -0.19
CA LEU A 92 5.09 19.53 -1.52
C LEU A 92 3.87 18.61 -1.47
N SER A 93 3.79 17.73 -0.45
CA SER A 93 2.64 16.84 -0.26
C SER A 93 1.33 17.60 -0.09
N HIS A 94 1.34 18.70 0.67
CA HIS A 94 0.14 19.51 0.94
C HIS A 94 -0.25 20.47 -0.20
N ARG A 95 0.72 20.92 -1.02
CA ARG A 95 0.50 21.94 -2.05
C ARG A 95 0.32 21.34 -3.45
N HIS A 96 1.12 20.34 -3.81
CA HIS A 96 1.20 19.78 -5.16
C HIS A 96 1.50 18.26 -5.13
N PRO A 97 0.55 17.42 -4.69
CA PRO A 97 0.76 15.98 -4.53
C PRO A 97 1.14 15.27 -5.84
N LEU A 98 0.66 15.76 -6.98
CA LEU A 98 1.01 15.21 -8.31
C LEU A 98 2.47 15.49 -8.69
N GLN A 99 3.02 16.64 -8.30
CA GLN A 99 4.43 16.94 -8.55
C GLN A 99 5.34 16.07 -7.69
N LEU A 100 4.96 15.83 -6.43
CA LEU A 100 5.69 14.91 -5.56
C LEU A 100 5.74 13.49 -6.18
N LEU A 101 4.60 13.01 -6.69
CA LEU A 101 4.54 11.72 -7.39
C LEU A 101 5.42 11.67 -8.64
N HIS A 102 5.43 12.74 -9.44
CA HIS A 102 6.27 12.81 -10.64
C HIS A 102 7.77 12.80 -10.30
N LEU A 103 8.17 13.52 -9.26
CA LEU A 103 9.56 13.56 -8.79
C LEU A 103 10.02 12.20 -8.23
N LEU A 104 9.14 11.51 -7.50
CA LEU A 104 9.41 10.16 -7.00
C LEU A 104 9.53 9.16 -8.16
N TRP A 105 8.63 9.26 -9.15
CA TRP A 105 8.67 8.40 -10.33
C TRP A 105 9.95 8.58 -11.15
N GLN A 106 10.41 9.82 -11.34
CA GLN A 106 11.68 10.12 -12.02
C GLN A 106 12.93 9.72 -11.23
N TRP A 107 12.80 9.45 -9.94
CA TRP A 107 13.91 9.00 -9.09
C TRP A 107 13.99 7.47 -9.03
N GLU A 108 12.85 6.78 -9.15
CA GLU A 108 12.80 5.32 -9.20
C GLU A 108 13.29 4.72 -10.54
N TRP A 109 13.37 5.50 -11.62
CA TRP A 109 13.74 5.08 -12.98
C TRP A 109 14.82 5.98 -13.59
#